data_AF-A0A7V6ZVA0-F1
#
_entry.id   AF-A0A7V6ZVA0-F1
#
_cell.length_a   1.000
_cell.length_b   1.000
_cell.length_c   1.000
_cell.angle_alpha   90.00
_cell.angle_beta   90.00
_cell.angle_gamma   90.00
#
_symmetry.space_group_name_H-M   'P 1'
#
loop_
_entity.id
_entity.type
_entity.pdbx_description
1 polymer ?
#
loop_
_entity_poly.entity_id
_entity_poly.type
_entity_poly.pdbx_seq_one_letter_code
_entity_poly.pdbx_strand_id
1 'polypeptide(L)'
;MKLRNCPQCGKVFTFIRTNLCPECQKKDEENFRIVRKFLSENPGALITEVSEKTGIGEEKILRYLKEGRFSVGTKIQVKLQCELCGAAINAGRYCLPCQEKLTAGLKKVIREQNEKVAAEAKKKQEPVPQKGRPRMHSAESWLEHKKR
;
A
#
# COMPACT_ATOMS: atom_id res chain seq x y z
N MET A 1 -9.09 17.08 11.51
CA MET A 1 -10.21 16.32 10.91
C MET A 1 -10.46 16.88 9.51
N LYS A 2 -10.42 16.09 8.43
CA LYS A 2 -10.65 16.60 7.06
C LYS A 2 -12.05 16.19 6.61
N LEU A 3 -12.89 17.15 6.23
CA LEU A 3 -14.18 16.88 5.61
C LEU A 3 -14.00 16.66 4.11
N ARG A 4 -14.74 15.71 3.53
CA ARG A 4 -14.75 15.42 2.09
C ARG A 4 -16.17 15.13 1.61
N ASN A 5 -16.39 15.27 0.30
CA ASN A 5 -17.65 14.91 -0.33
C ASN A 5 -17.54 13.47 -0.85
N CYS A 6 -18.57 12.66 -0.59
CA CYS A 6 -18.62 11.30 -1.08
C CYS A 6 -18.79 11.28 -2.61
N PRO A 7 -17.93 10.59 -3.37
CA PRO A 7 -18.05 10.51 -4.83
C PRO A 7 -19.24 9.65 -5.31
N GLN A 8 -19.90 8.91 -4.41
CA GLN A 8 -21.06 8.07 -4.75
C GLN A 8 -22.42 8.73 -4.46
N CYS A 9 -22.51 9.56 -3.41
CA CYS A 9 -23.79 10.15 -3.00
C CYS A 9 -23.73 11.67 -2.76
N GLY A 10 -22.57 12.31 -2.94
CA GLY A 10 -22.38 13.74 -2.74
C GLY A 10 -22.38 14.23 -1.28
N LYS A 11 -22.79 13.39 -0.32
CA LYS A 11 -22.83 13.77 1.11
C LYS A 11 -21.45 14.16 1.65
N VAL A 12 -21.41 15.21 2.46
CA VAL A 12 -20.21 15.61 3.21
C VAL A 12 -20.01 14.65 4.39
N PHE A 13 -18.79 14.15 4.56
CA PHE A 13 -18.45 13.23 5.65
C PHE A 13 -17.02 13.47 6.16
N THR A 14 -16.71 12.95 7.34
CA THR A 14 -15.37 12.99 7.93
C THR A 14 -14.48 11.93 7.28
N PHE A 15 -13.39 12.35 6.65
CA PHE A 15 -12.43 11.43 6.04
C PHE A 15 -11.62 10.72 7.13
N ILE A 16 -11.69 9.38 7.14
CA ILE A 16 -10.94 8.53 8.06
C ILE A 16 -9.86 7.76 7.29
N ARG A 17 -10.26 6.89 6.37
CA ARG A 17 -9.36 6.05 5.53
C ARG A 17 -9.81 5.92 4.08
N THR A 18 -11.12 5.89 3.85
CA THR A 18 -11.74 5.71 2.52
C THR A 18 -12.33 7.02 2.01
N ASN A 19 -12.39 7.19 0.69
CA ASN A 19 -13.05 8.34 0.06
C ASN A 19 -14.58 8.20 0.01
N LEU A 20 -15.14 7.14 0.59
CA LEU A 20 -16.59 6.90 0.64
C LEU A 20 -17.13 7.23 2.02
N CYS A 21 -18.33 7.81 2.07
CA CYS A 21 -19.01 7.98 3.35
C CYS A 21 -19.39 6.62 3.98
N PRO A 22 -19.63 6.57 5.30
CA PRO A 22 -19.92 5.31 6.00
C PRO A 22 -21.12 4.54 5.43
N GLU A 23 -22.15 5.24 4.94
CA GLU A 23 -23.31 4.60 4.31
C GLU A 23 -22.95 3.94 2.97
N CYS A 24 -22.24 4.66 2.10
CA CYS A 24 -21.80 4.13 0.81
C CYS A 24 -20.81 2.99 0.97
N GLN A 25 -19.94 3.05 1.99
CA GLN A 25 -19.03 1.97 2.31
C GLN A 25 -19.80 0.70 2.72
N LYS A 26 -20.81 0.82 3.60
CA LYS A 26 -21.65 -0.33 3.98
C LYS A 26 -22.36 -0.94 2.77
N LYS A 27 -22.93 -0.11 1.89
CA LYS A 27 -23.56 -0.58 0.64
C LYS A 27 -22.57 -1.27 -0.29
N ASP A 28 -21.34 -0.74 -0.41
CA ASP A 28 -20.28 -1.37 -1.21
C ASP A 28 -19.89 -2.74 -0.66
N GLU A 29 -19.76 -2.87 0.68
CA GLU A 29 -19.49 -4.15 1.33
C GLU A 29 -20.64 -5.16 1.15
N GLU A 30 -21.90 -4.71 1.18
CA GLU A 30 -23.07 -5.56 0.94
C GLU A 30 -23.12 -6.06 -0.51
N ASN A 31 -22.92 -5.16 -1.48
CA ASN A 31 -22.78 -5.52 -2.89
C ASN A 31 -21.66 -6.55 -3.10
N PHE A 32 -20.51 -6.32 -2.48
CA PHE A 32 -19.38 -7.25 -2.55
C PHE A 32 -19.75 -8.65 -2.02
N ARG A 33 -20.50 -8.74 -0.91
CA ARG A 33 -20.96 -10.03 -0.36
C ARG A 33 -21.89 -10.76 -1.32
N ILE A 34 -22.80 -10.04 -1.97
CA ILE A 34 -23.74 -10.61 -2.96
C ILE A 34 -22.95 -11.19 -4.14
N VAL A 35 -22.04 -10.40 -4.73
CA VAL A 35 -21.20 -10.84 -5.85
C VAL A 35 -20.35 -12.04 -5.44
N ARG A 36 -19.73 -12.00 -4.26
CA ARG A 36 -18.93 -13.11 -3.74
C ARG A 36 -19.75 -14.39 -3.61
N LYS A 37 -20.96 -14.31 -3.06
CA LYS A 37 -21.85 -15.46 -2.91
C LYS A 37 -22.20 -16.06 -4.29
N PHE A 38 -22.58 -15.22 -5.23
CA PHE A 38 -22.91 -15.63 -6.58
C PHE A 38 -21.75 -16.34 -7.29
N LEU A 39 -20.53 -15.81 -7.14
CA LEU A 39 -19.33 -16.38 -7.74
C LEU A 39 -18.87 -17.68 -7.06
N SER A 40 -19.16 -17.87 -5.78
CA SER A 40 -18.92 -19.15 -5.09
C SER A 40 -19.86 -20.25 -5.57
N GLU A 41 -21.12 -19.90 -5.86
CA GLU A 41 -22.13 -20.84 -6.37
C GLU A 41 -21.95 -21.12 -7.87
N ASN A 42 -21.42 -20.15 -8.63
CA ASN A 42 -21.24 -20.23 -10.09
C ASN A 42 -19.75 -20.03 -10.46
N PRO A 43 -18.89 -21.04 -10.26
CA PRO A 43 -17.51 -20.96 -10.68
C PRO A 43 -17.45 -20.89 -12.21
N GLY A 44 -16.89 -19.81 -12.74
CA GLY A 44 -16.74 -19.55 -14.16
C GLY A 44 -17.74 -18.56 -14.74
N ALA A 45 -18.59 -17.93 -13.92
CA ALA A 45 -19.55 -16.93 -14.41
C ALA A 45 -18.87 -15.77 -15.15
N LEU A 46 -19.56 -15.21 -16.14
CA LEU A 46 -19.15 -14.01 -16.88
C LEU A 46 -19.51 -12.75 -16.10
N ILE A 47 -18.76 -11.66 -16.25
CA ILE A 47 -19.08 -10.39 -15.56
C ILE A 47 -20.47 -9.86 -15.94
N THR A 48 -20.84 -10.00 -17.21
CA THR A 48 -22.17 -9.61 -17.71
C THR A 48 -23.27 -10.38 -16.98
N GLU A 49 -23.12 -11.70 -16.86
CA GLU A 49 -24.05 -12.57 -16.15
C GLU A 49 -24.12 -12.24 -14.65
N VAL A 50 -22.98 -11.99 -14.02
CA VAL A 50 -22.93 -11.55 -12.61
C VAL A 50 -23.66 -10.21 -12.45
N SER A 51 -23.45 -9.26 -13.37
CA SER A 51 -24.10 -7.95 -13.35
C SER A 51 -25.62 -8.08 -13.51
N GLU A 52 -26.08 -8.88 -14.47
CA GLU A 52 -27.50 -9.15 -14.72
C GLU A 52 -28.18 -9.83 -13.52
N LYS A 53 -27.53 -10.82 -12.91
CA LYS A 53 -28.09 -11.59 -11.80
C LYS A 53 -28.04 -10.87 -10.46
N THR A 54 -26.98 -10.10 -10.21
CA THR A 54 -26.80 -9.37 -8.94
C THR A 54 -27.34 -7.96 -8.97
N GLY A 55 -27.63 -7.40 -10.16
CA GLY A 55 -28.04 -6.01 -10.34
C GLY A 55 -26.94 -4.99 -10.05
N ILE A 56 -25.69 -5.44 -9.91
CA ILE A 56 -24.54 -4.60 -9.59
C ILE A 56 -23.80 -4.31 -10.89
N GLY A 57 -23.60 -3.02 -11.20
CA GLY A 57 -22.94 -2.62 -12.44
C GLY A 57 -21.55 -3.24 -12.63
N GLU A 58 -21.25 -3.60 -13.87
CA GLU A 58 -20.00 -4.27 -14.28
C GLU A 58 -18.74 -3.55 -13.81
N GLU A 59 -18.74 -2.21 -13.80
CA GLU A 59 -17.62 -1.40 -13.33
C GLU A 59 -17.26 -1.70 -11.87
N LYS A 60 -18.27 -1.90 -11.00
CA LYS A 60 -18.04 -2.24 -9.59
C LYS A 60 -17.49 -3.66 -9.45
N ILE A 61 -18.02 -4.60 -10.22
CA ILE A 61 -17.55 -5.99 -10.24
C ILE A 61 -16.09 -6.05 -10.70
N LEU A 62 -15.75 -5.35 -11.78
CA LEU A 62 -14.38 -5.19 -12.28
C LEU A 62 -13.46 -4.57 -11.24
N ARG A 63 -13.91 -3.54 -10.52
CA ARG A 63 -13.14 -2.95 -9.42
C ARG A 63 -12.81 -3.98 -8.33
N TYR A 64 -13.79 -4.76 -7.89
CA TYR A 64 -13.56 -5.80 -6.87
C TYR A 64 -12.56 -6.87 -7.33
N LEU A 65 -12.56 -7.19 -8.63
CA LEU A 65 -11.61 -8.11 -9.23
C LEU A 65 -10.19 -7.54 -9.26
N LYS A 66 -10.05 -6.27 -9.65
CA LYS A 66 -8.76 -5.55 -9.67
C LYS A 66 -8.17 -5.39 -8.27
N GLU A 67 -9.03 -5.17 -7.27
CA GLU A 67 -8.63 -5.08 -5.86
C GLU A 67 -8.18 -6.44 -5.27
N GLY A 68 -8.42 -7.56 -5.97
CA GLY A 68 -8.01 -8.88 -5.52
C GLY A 68 -8.75 -9.35 -4.26
N ARG A 69 -9.96 -8.84 -4.01
CA ARG A 69 -10.73 -9.14 -2.77
C ARG A 69 -11.41 -10.51 -2.81
N PHE A 70 -11.45 -11.18 -3.96
CA PHE A 70 -12.02 -12.52 -4.10
C PHE A 70 -11.05 -13.63 -3.69
N SER A 71 -11.60 -14.73 -3.21
CA SER A 71 -10.81 -15.89 -2.76
C SER A 71 -10.15 -16.58 -3.96
N VAL A 72 -8.92 -17.05 -3.78
CA VAL A 72 -8.02 -17.60 -4.83
C VAL A 72 -8.60 -18.82 -5.58
N GLY A 73 -9.69 -19.43 -5.09
CA GLY A 73 -10.37 -20.57 -5.74
C GLY A 73 -11.51 -20.20 -6.69
N THR A 74 -11.94 -18.94 -6.74
CA THR A 74 -13.03 -18.51 -7.60
C THR A 74 -12.51 -18.32 -9.03
N LYS A 75 -12.74 -19.31 -9.89
CA LYS A 75 -12.51 -19.16 -11.34
C LYS A 75 -13.63 -18.27 -11.87
N ILE A 76 -13.29 -17.19 -12.55
CA ILE A 76 -14.25 -16.30 -13.20
C ILE A 76 -13.78 -16.22 -14.65
N GLN A 77 -14.66 -16.48 -15.60
CA GLN A 77 -14.35 -16.32 -17.01
C GLN A 77 -14.37 -14.83 -17.33
N VAL A 78 -13.32 -14.13 -16.91
CA VAL A 78 -13.13 -12.72 -17.25
C VAL A 78 -12.11 -12.63 -18.37
N LYS A 79 -12.48 -11.96 -19.45
CA LYS A 79 -11.51 -11.43 -20.42
C LYS A 79 -10.85 -10.18 -19.82
N LEU A 80 -10.10 -10.32 -18.73
CA LEU A 80 -9.24 -9.23 -18.30
C LEU A 80 -8.03 -9.21 -19.24
N GLN A 81 -7.54 -8.03 -19.57
CA GLN A 81 -6.31 -7.85 -20.32
C GLN A 81 -5.25 -7.23 -19.42
N CYS A 82 -4.02 -7.73 -19.52
CA CYS A 82 -2.86 -7.15 -18.86
C CYS A 82 -2.67 -5.71 -19.36
N GLU A 83 -2.61 -4.74 -18.43
CA GLU A 83 -2.42 -3.33 -18.82
C GLU A 83 -1.01 -3.04 -19.39
N LEU A 84 -0.05 -3.95 -19.20
CA LEU A 84 1.32 -3.80 -19.72
C LEU A 84 1.51 -4.44 -21.11
N CYS A 85 0.92 -5.63 -21.35
CA CYS A 85 1.18 -6.41 -22.56
C CYS A 85 -0.07 -6.83 -23.34
N GLY A 86 -1.28 -6.53 -22.84
CA GLY A 86 -2.55 -6.87 -23.49
C GLY A 86 -2.96 -8.35 -23.40
N ALA A 87 -2.13 -9.23 -22.83
CA ALA A 87 -2.44 -10.65 -22.69
C ALA A 87 -3.68 -10.89 -21.82
N ALA A 88 -4.48 -11.91 -22.16
CA ALA A 88 -5.62 -12.31 -21.35
C ALA A 88 -5.16 -12.79 -19.97
N ILE A 89 -5.80 -12.30 -18.90
CA ILE A 89 -5.54 -12.69 -17.51
C ILE A 89 -6.83 -13.16 -16.85
N ASN A 90 -6.71 -14.10 -15.92
CA ASN A 90 -7.86 -14.61 -15.17
C ASN A 90 -8.15 -13.77 -13.91
N ALA A 91 -7.14 -13.06 -13.40
CA ALA A 91 -7.23 -12.23 -12.20
C ALA A 91 -6.11 -11.19 -12.16
N GLY A 92 -6.34 -10.09 -11.44
CA GLY A 92 -5.36 -9.02 -11.21
C GLY A 92 -5.28 -7.97 -12.32
N ARG A 93 -4.29 -7.07 -12.22
CA ARG A 93 -4.06 -5.96 -13.18
C ARG A 93 -3.00 -6.27 -14.23
N TYR A 94 -2.05 -7.14 -13.89
CA TYR A 94 -0.94 -7.55 -14.74
C TYR A 94 -0.85 -9.07 -14.76
N CYS A 95 -0.44 -9.66 -15.88
CA CYS A 95 -0.14 -11.09 -15.93
C CYS A 95 1.09 -11.43 -15.09
N LEU A 96 1.19 -12.68 -14.62
CA LEU A 96 2.35 -13.20 -13.87
C LEU A 96 3.71 -12.76 -14.43
N PRO A 97 4.00 -12.92 -15.74
CA PRO A 97 5.31 -12.53 -16.27
C PRO A 97 5.54 -11.01 -16.24
N CYS A 98 4.49 -10.19 -16.35
CA CYS A 98 4.63 -8.74 -16.20
C CYS A 98 4.85 -8.33 -14.74
N GLN A 99 4.20 -9.01 -13.80
CA GLN A 99 4.43 -8.79 -12.37
C GLN A 99 5.88 -9.14 -11.97
N GLU A 100 6.41 -10.25 -12.46
CA GLU A 100 7.80 -10.66 -12.21
C GLU A 100 8.80 -9.64 -12.77
N LYS A 101 8.59 -9.15 -13.99
CA LYS A 101 9.44 -8.09 -14.58
C LYS A 101 9.42 -6.81 -13.74
N LEU A 102 8.24 -6.37 -13.32
CA LEU A 102 8.10 -5.16 -12.49
C LEU A 102 8.79 -5.31 -11.13
N THR A 103 8.58 -6.45 -10.46
CA THR A 103 9.19 -6.72 -9.14
C THR A 103 10.71 -6.90 -9.24
N ALA A 104 11.22 -7.51 -10.32
CA ALA A 104 12.65 -7.62 -10.57
C ALA A 104 13.30 -6.25 -10.77
N GLY A 105 12.68 -5.37 -11.57
CA GLY A 105 13.13 -3.98 -11.75
C GLY A 105 13.18 -3.21 -10.42
N LEU A 106 12.11 -3.32 -9.62
CA LEU A 106 12.04 -2.66 -8.33
C LEU A 106 13.12 -3.16 -7.35
N LYS A 107 13.34 -4.47 -7.26
CA LYS A 107 14.39 -5.06 -6.41
C LYS A 107 15.78 -4.56 -6.78
N LYS A 108 16.07 -4.41 -8.08
CA LYS A 108 17.36 -3.91 -8.56
C LYS A 108 17.61 -2.47 -8.08
N VAL A 109 16.64 -1.58 -8.25
CA VAL A 109 16.73 -0.17 -7.82
C VAL A 109 16.92 -0.07 -6.30
N ILE A 110 16.15 -0.84 -5.53
CA ILE A 110 16.27 -0.86 -4.06
C ILE A 110 17.66 -1.32 -3.62
N ARG A 111 18.20 -2.36 -4.27
CA ARG A 111 19.55 -2.87 -3.96
C ARG A 111 20.62 -1.81 -4.24
N GLU A 112 20.57 -1.17 -5.41
CA GLU A 112 21.50 -0.11 -5.79
C GLU A 112 21.42 1.10 -4.84
N GLN A 113 20.22 1.46 -4.38
CA GLN A 113 20.05 2.52 -3.37
C GLN A 113 20.62 2.12 -2.01
N ASN A 114 20.37 0.89 -1.54
CA ASN A 114 20.90 0.42 -0.26
C ASN A 114 22.43 0.35 -0.27
N GLU A 115 23.04 -0.07 -1.38
CA GLU A 115 24.50 -0.09 -1.54
C GLU A 115 25.09 1.33 -1.51
N LYS A 116 24.44 2.32 -2.13
CA LYS A 116 24.83 3.73 -2.07
C LYS A 116 24.73 4.30 -0.65
N VAL A 117 23.60 4.08 0.03
CA VAL A 117 23.39 4.54 1.41
C VAL A 117 24.42 3.89 2.36
N ALA A 118 24.74 2.60 2.17
CA ALA A 118 25.75 1.92 2.96
C ALA A 118 27.18 2.46 2.70
N ALA A 119 27.50 2.84 1.46
CA ALA A 119 28.78 3.47 1.13
C ALA A 119 28.92 4.88 1.74
N GLU A 120 27.83 5.66 1.74
CA GLU A 120 27.80 6.99 2.37
C GLU A 120 27.88 6.92 3.90
N ALA A 121 27.28 5.91 4.53
CA ALA A 121 27.37 5.69 5.97
C ALA A 121 28.79 5.36 6.45
N LYS A 122 29.58 4.64 5.63
CA LYS A 122 30.99 4.32 5.93
C LYS A 122 31.91 5.55 5.85
N LYS A 123 31.58 6.54 5.02
CA LYS A 123 32.38 7.76 4.84
C LYS A 123 32.29 8.76 6.00
N LYS A 124 31.30 8.63 6.89
CA LYS A 124 31.09 9.56 8.03
C LYS A 124 31.73 9.08 9.34
N GLN A 125 32.47 7.97 9.31
CA GLN A 125 33.18 7.40 10.47
C GLN A 125 34.70 7.58 10.33
N GLU A 126 35.18 8.80 10.11
CA GLU A 126 36.59 9.11 10.36
C GLU A 126 36.76 9.62 11.79
N PRO A 127 37.73 9.10 12.57
CA PRO A 127 37.91 9.49 13.96
C PRO A 127 38.41 10.94 14.06
N VAL A 128 37.68 11.76 14.83
CA VAL A 128 38.08 13.14 15.16
C VAL A 128 39.41 13.10 15.94
N PRO A 129 40.46 13.83 15.53
CA PRO A 129 41.75 13.83 16.21
C PRO A 129 41.62 14.51 17.58
N GLN A 130 41.90 13.76 18.65
CA GLN A 130 41.79 14.23 20.03
C GLN A 130 42.95 15.18 20.36
N LYS A 131 42.74 16.50 20.27
CA LYS A 131 43.66 17.48 20.86
C LYS A 131 43.42 17.55 22.39
N GLY A 132 44.53 17.55 23.14
CA GLY A 132 44.61 17.24 24.57
C GLY A 132 43.65 18.00 25.48
N ARG A 133 43.11 17.28 26.46
CA ARG A 133 42.29 17.83 27.55
C ARG A 133 43.16 18.60 28.55
N PRO A 134 42.78 19.81 28.99
CA PRO A 134 43.44 20.45 30.11
C PRO A 134 43.09 19.75 31.42
N ARG A 135 44.09 19.69 32.31
CA ARG A 135 44.07 19.01 33.61
C ARG A 135 43.20 19.80 34.59
N MET A 136 42.05 19.26 34.99
CA MET A 136 41.13 19.93 35.93
C MET A 136 41.72 19.87 37.36
N HIS A 137 41.75 21.00 38.06
CA HIS A 137 42.07 21.04 39.50
C HIS A 137 40.83 20.64 40.32
N SER A 138 41.02 19.87 41.39
CA SER A 138 39.93 19.38 42.25
C SER A 138 39.27 20.51 43.05
N ALA A 139 38.06 20.25 43.52
CA ALA A 139 37.21 21.20 44.24
C ALA A 139 37.78 21.71 45.58
N GLU A 140 38.86 21.12 46.09
CA GLU A 140 39.53 21.59 47.32
C GLU A 140 40.15 22.99 47.15
N SER A 141 40.51 23.37 45.92
CA SER A 141 41.09 24.70 45.64
C SER A 141 40.12 25.87 45.83
N TRP A 142 38.80 25.64 45.90
CA TRP A 142 37.79 26.70 46.03
C TRP A 142 37.45 27.06 47.48
N LEU A 143 37.80 26.22 48.45
CA LEU A 143 37.44 26.43 49.86
C LEU A 143 38.47 27.26 50.64
N GLU A 144 39.72 27.35 50.18
CA GLU A 144 40.77 28.15 50.83
C GLU A 144 40.65 29.66 50.52
N HIS A 145 40.09 30.02 49.36
CA HIS A 145 39.96 31.44 48.96
C HIS A 145 38.79 32.19 49.62
N LYS A 146 37.88 31.50 50.32
CA LYS A 146 36.67 32.11 50.92
C LYS A 146 36.79 32.41 52.41
N LYS A 147 37.98 32.21 53.00
CA LYS A 147 38.29 32.47 54.43
C LYS A 147 39.32 33.60 54.62
N ARG A 148 39.33 34.61 53.75
CA ARG A 148 40.12 35.82 53.94
C ARG A 148 39.25 37.07 53.87
#